data_AF-A0A0C4DR21-F1
#
_entry.id   AF-A0A0C4DR21-F1
#
_cell.length_a   1.000
_cell.length_b   1.000
_cell.length_c   1.000
_cell.angle_alpha   90.00
_cell.angle_beta   90.00
_cell.angle_gamma   90.00
#
_symmetry.space_group_name_H-M   'P 1'
#
loop_
_entity.id
_entity.type
_entity.pdbx_description
1 polymer ?
#
loop_
_entity_poly.entity_id
_entity_poly.type
_entity_poly.pdbx_seq_one_letter_code
_entity_poly.pdbx_strand_id
1 'polypeptide(L)' 'MTQPAYQWGNNCAGATQNFTKCMDENGGNMQICNWYLEQLKACQAAASQY' A
#
# COMPACT_ATOMS: atom_id res chain seq x y z
N MET A 1 -14.87 -9.35 -18.66
CA MET A 1 -15.01 -8.69 -17.34
C MET A 1 -13.61 -8.53 -16.76
N THR A 2 -12.87 -7.51 -17.17
CA THR A 2 -11.47 -7.31 -16.76
C THR A 2 -11.40 -6.00 -16.00
N GLN A 3 -11.65 -6.07 -14.68
CA GLN A 3 -11.34 -4.97 -13.78
C GLN A 3 -9.81 -4.96 -13.62
N PRO A 4 -9.10 -3.91 -14.05
CA PRO A 4 -7.67 -3.84 -13.91
C PRO A 4 -7.37 -3.71 -12.42
N ALA A 5 -6.59 -4.66 -11.91
CA ALA A 5 -6.07 -4.65 -10.55
C ALA A 5 -5.50 -3.26 -10.23
N TYR A 6 -6.10 -2.63 -9.24
CA TYR A 6 -5.63 -1.50 -8.43
C TYR A 6 -4.29 -0.91 -8.92
N GLN A 7 -4.40 0.21 -9.65
CA GLN A 7 -3.33 0.95 -10.34
C GLN A 7 -2.26 1.59 -9.41
N TRP A 8 -1.93 0.98 -8.28
CA TRP A 8 -0.79 1.36 -7.44
C TRP A 8 0.50 0.82 -8.05
N GLY A 9 0.83 1.41 -9.20
CA GLY A 9 1.86 1.03 -10.15
C GLY A 9 3.10 0.40 -9.53
N ASN A 10 3.69 -0.52 -10.30
CA ASN A 10 4.86 -1.37 -10.06
C ASN A 10 5.90 -0.90 -9.03
N ASN A 11 6.07 0.41 -8.82
CA ASN A 11 7.00 0.98 -7.86
C ASN A 11 6.66 0.69 -6.39
N CYS A 12 5.39 0.48 -6.00
CA CYS A 12 5.02 0.25 -4.58
C CYS A 12 4.13 -0.96 -4.30
N ALA A 13 4.05 -1.91 -5.22
CA ALA A 13 3.16 -3.07 -5.11
C ALA A 13 3.32 -3.85 -3.78
N GLY A 14 4.55 -4.03 -3.28
CA GLY A 14 4.81 -4.72 -2.02
C GLY A 14 4.31 -3.96 -0.78
N ALA A 15 4.58 -2.66 -0.71
CA ALA A 15 4.10 -1.82 0.40
C ALA A 15 2.56 -1.69 0.37
N THR A 16 1.96 -1.59 -0.83
CA THR A 16 0.51 -1.56 -1.01
C THR A 16 -0.13 -2.87 -0.57
N GLN A 17 0.40 -4.01 -0.98
CA GLN A 17 -0.10 -5.31 -0.53
C GLN A 17 -0.07 -5.44 0.98
N ASN A 18 1.02 -5.05 1.61
CA ASN A 18 1.20 -5.08 3.05
C ASN A 18 0.19 -4.17 3.78
N PHE A 19 -0.04 -2.95 3.29
CA PHE A 19 -1.07 -2.06 3.83
C PHE A 19 -2.48 -2.65 3.69
N THR A 20 -2.82 -3.18 2.51
CA THR A 20 -4.13 -3.82 2.26
C THR A 20 -4.32 -5.04 3.16
N LYS A 21 -3.28 -5.85 3.34
CA LYS A 21 -3.33 -7.04 4.21
C LYS A 21 -3.53 -6.65 5.67
N CYS A 22 -2.84 -5.62 6.14
CA CYS A 22 -3.07 -5.09 7.48
C CYS A 22 -4.52 -4.59 7.67
N MET A 23 -5.06 -3.88 6.70
CA MET A 23 -6.46 -3.42 6.74
C MET A 23 -7.43 -4.60 6.81
N ASP A 24 -7.19 -5.67 6.05
CA ASP A 24 -8.01 -6.89 6.08
C ASP A 24 -7.92 -7.62 7.42
N GLU A 25 -6.70 -7.87 7.91
CA GLU A 25 -6.45 -8.58 9.17
C GLU A 25 -6.95 -7.81 10.41
N ASN A 26 -6.92 -6.47 10.36
CA ASN A 26 -7.30 -5.62 11.49
C ASN A 26 -8.69 -4.98 11.31
N GLY A 27 -9.49 -5.44 10.36
CA GLY A 27 -10.86 -4.96 10.15
C GLY A 27 -10.95 -3.46 9.83
N GLY A 28 -9.95 -2.90 9.17
CA GLY A 28 -9.86 -1.48 8.82
C GLY A 28 -9.25 -0.60 9.91
N ASN A 29 -8.60 -1.18 10.93
CA ASN A 29 -7.95 -0.41 11.98
C ASN A 29 -6.64 0.25 11.50
N MET A 30 -6.78 1.46 10.98
CA MET A 30 -5.67 2.26 10.44
C MET A 30 -4.62 2.63 11.48
N GLN A 31 -4.92 2.63 12.78
CA GLN A 31 -3.92 2.88 13.82
C GLN A 31 -2.86 1.77 13.85
N ILE A 32 -3.27 0.51 13.67
CA ILE A 32 -2.34 -0.62 13.60
C ILE A 32 -1.57 -0.59 12.28
N CYS A 33 -2.23 -0.17 11.20
CA CYS A 33 -1.63 -0.06 9.88
C CYS A 33 -0.80 1.21 9.65
N ASN A 34 -0.63 2.07 10.66
CA ASN A 34 0.09 3.33 10.54
C ASN A 34 1.55 3.12 10.10
N TRP A 35 2.21 2.08 10.63
CA TRP A 35 3.56 1.72 10.20
C TRP A 35 3.63 1.28 8.72
N TYR A 36 2.64 0.52 8.24
CA TYR A 36 2.56 0.13 6.83
C TYR A 36 2.31 1.34 5.91
N LEU A 37 1.53 2.31 6.39
CA LEU A 37 1.27 3.56 5.68
C LEU A 37 2.56 4.39 5.54
N GLU A 38 3.38 4.48 6.59
CA GLU A 38 4.71 5.12 6.52
C GLU A 38 5.60 4.43 5.47
N GLN A 39 5.55 3.10 5.41
CA GLN A 39 6.29 2.29 4.44
C GLN A 39 5.83 2.54 3.00
N LEU A 40 4.51 2.63 2.79
CA LEU A 40 3.89 2.98 1.52
C LEU A 40 4.31 4.39 1.08
N LYS A 41 4.35 5.33 2.01
CA LYS A 41 4.71 6.73 1.77
C LYS A 41 6.19 6.89 1.41
N ALA A 42 7.08 6.20 2.11
CA ALA A 42 8.51 6.17 1.80
C ALA A 42 8.75 5.58 0.40
N CYS A 43 8.02 4.51 0.06
CA CYS A 43 8.06 3.93 -1.26
C CYS A 43 7.57 4.91 -2.34
N GLN A 44 6.43 5.58 -2.11
CA GLN A 44 5.90 6.56 -3.06
C GLN A 44 6.85 7.75 -3.24
N ALA A 45 7.49 8.20 -2.17
CA ALA A 45 8.50 9.26 -2.22
C ALA A 45 9.72 8.83 -3.06
N ALA A 46 10.16 7.58 -2.95
CA ALA A 46 11.23 7.03 -3.78
C ALA A 46 10.80 6.86 -5.25
N ALA A 47 9.57 6.42 -5.47
CA ALA A 47 8.99 6.24 -6.81
C ALA A 47 8.76 7.56 -7.55
N SER A 48 8.39 8.63 -6.82
CA SER A 48 8.20 9.97 -7.39
C SER A 48 9.52 10.70 -7.70
N GLN A 49 10.67 10.18 -7.24
CA GLN A 49 11.98 10.73 -7.58
C GLN A 49 12.59 10.15 -8.86
N TYR A 50 11.96 9.14 -9.49
CA TYR A 50 12.45 8.49 -10.72
C TYR A 50 11.60 8.81 -11.95
#